data_AF-A0A1H5T566-F1
#
_entry.id   AF-A0A1H5T566-F1
#
_cell.length_a   1.000
_cell.length_b   1.000
_cell.length_c   1.000
_cell.angle_alpha   90.00
_cell.angle_beta   90.00
_cell.angle_gamma   90.00
#
_symmetry.space_group_name_H-M   'P 1'
#
loop_
_entity.id
_entity.type
_entity.pdbx_description
1 polymer ?
#
loop_
_entity_poly.entity_id
_entity_poly.type
_entity_poly.pdbx_seq_one_letter_code
_entity_poly.pdbx_strand_id
1 'polypeptide(L)'
;MRVVVNYGLNHSRYIGSRRVRLPTNEEKLIARANKRAKAKSAAGKAKNKPSPEEKAANRARFLAEAQRIAVQMEEARAGGDVSGVLRLYGQAERSLFNAFGKKAAMGTELYETLQGHWMWARECEERERREQLEEKIRRYKEKVARQQGKERRPG
;
A
#
# COMPACT_ATOMS: atom_id res chain seq x y z
N MET A 1 -8.62 -36.00 17.84
CA MET A 1 -8.21 -34.72 17.22
C MET A 1 -7.35 -35.04 16.00
N ARG A 2 -7.73 -34.63 14.79
CA ARG A 2 -7.03 -34.98 13.53
C ARG A 2 -6.03 -33.86 13.17
N VAL A 3 -4.78 -34.20 12.90
CA VAL A 3 -3.77 -33.23 12.46
C VAL A 3 -3.81 -33.14 10.94
N VAL A 4 -4.06 -31.94 10.43
CA VAL A 4 -4.04 -31.63 8.99
C VAL A 4 -2.70 -30.98 8.68
N VAL A 5 -1.90 -31.61 7.83
CA VAL A 5 -0.64 -31.04 7.33
C VAL A 5 -0.85 -30.63 5.88
N ASN A 6 -0.79 -29.33 5.61
CA ASN A 6 -0.66 -28.79 4.26
C ASN A 6 0.82 -28.83 3.90
N TYR A 7 1.21 -29.74 3.02
CA TYR A 7 2.52 -29.67 2.38
C TYR A 7 2.47 -28.52 1.36
N GLY A 8 3.07 -27.38 1.71
CA GLY A 8 3.40 -26.35 0.73
C GLY A 8 4.53 -26.87 -0.15
N LEU A 9 4.19 -27.67 -1.17
CA LEU A 9 5.12 -27.98 -2.25
C LEU A 9 5.25 -26.71 -3.10
N ASN A 10 6.40 -26.03 -2.99
CA ASN A 10 6.81 -25.02 -3.95
C ASN A 10 7.10 -25.71 -5.29
N HIS A 11 6.07 -25.93 -6.09
CA HIS A 11 6.18 -26.08 -7.53
C HIS A 11 5.10 -25.22 -8.17
N SER A 12 5.53 -24.30 -9.02
CA SER A 12 4.68 -23.35 -9.73
C SER A 12 3.59 -24.11 -10.50
N ARG A 13 2.33 -23.72 -10.30
CA ARG A 13 1.12 -24.16 -11.02
C ARG A 13 0.45 -25.46 -10.58
N TYR A 14 0.05 -25.59 -9.30
CA TYR A 14 -1.24 -26.20 -8.91
C TYR A 14 -1.45 -26.03 -7.39
N ILE A 15 -2.39 -25.18 -6.96
CA ILE A 15 -2.78 -25.10 -5.54
C ILE A 15 -4.04 -25.95 -5.36
N GLY A 16 -3.84 -27.22 -5.02
CA GLY A 16 -4.87 -28.11 -4.51
C GLY A 16 -4.39 -28.76 -3.22
N SER A 17 -4.96 -28.40 -2.07
CA SER A 17 -4.61 -29.03 -0.79
C SER A 17 -5.09 -30.49 -0.77
N ARG A 18 -4.19 -31.45 -1.00
CA ARG A 18 -4.51 -32.88 -0.82
C ARG A 18 -4.36 -33.25 0.66
N ARG A 19 -5.46 -33.67 1.30
CA ARG A 19 -5.44 -34.20 2.67
C ARG A 19 -4.81 -35.59 2.67
N VAL A 20 -3.55 -35.70 3.10
CA VAL A 20 -2.85 -36.98 3.25
C VAL A 20 -2.87 -37.40 4.73
N ARG A 21 -3.29 -38.64 5.02
CA ARG A 21 -3.16 -39.23 6.36
C ARG A 21 -1.70 -39.64 6.56
N LEU A 22 -1.04 -39.08 7.57
CA LEU A 22 0.33 -39.45 7.91
C LEU A 22 0.34 -40.58 8.94
N PRO A 23 1.31 -41.50 8.87
CA PRO A 23 1.55 -42.48 9.94
C PRO A 23 1.93 -41.77 11.25
N THR A 24 1.53 -42.36 12.37
CA THR A 24 1.57 -41.74 13.72
C THR A 24 2.96 -41.27 14.15
N ASN A 25 4.02 -41.87 13.61
CA ASN A 25 5.41 -41.49 13.91
C ASN A 25 5.82 -40.19 13.20
N GLU A 26 5.34 -39.96 11.98
CA GLU A 26 5.58 -38.71 11.24
C GLU A 26 4.81 -37.54 11.88
N GLU A 27 3.59 -37.77 12.37
CA GLU A 27 2.85 -36.76 13.13
C GLU A 27 3.61 -36.28 14.37
N LYS A 28 4.24 -37.21 15.12
CA LYS A 28 5.05 -36.90 16.31
C LYS A 28 6.32 -36.10 15.96
N LEU A 29 6.97 -36.44 14.85
CA LEU A 29 8.17 -35.75 14.36
C LEU A 29 7.83 -34.31 13.93
N ILE A 30 6.76 -34.13 13.17
CA ILE A 30 6.27 -32.81 12.74
C ILE A 30 5.86 -31.97 13.95
N ALA A 31 5.15 -32.55 14.93
CA ALA A 31 4.77 -31.85 16.14
C ALA A 31 5.99 -31.40 16.97
N ARG A 32 7.03 -32.23 17.08
CA ARG A 32 8.30 -31.87 17.73
C ARG A 32 9.04 -30.76 16.97
N ALA A 33 9.10 -30.84 15.64
CA ALA A 33 9.70 -29.81 14.81
C ALA A 33 8.97 -28.46 14.97
N ASN A 34 7.64 -28.47 14.95
CA ASN A 34 6.81 -27.28 15.16
C ASN A 34 6.96 -26.70 16.57
N LYS A 35 7.04 -27.53 17.62
CA LYS A 35 7.33 -27.06 18.98
C LYS A 35 8.72 -26.42 19.07
N ARG A 36 9.74 -27.02 18.44
CA ARG A 36 11.11 -26.49 18.42
C ARG A 36 11.22 -25.18 17.63
N ALA A 37 10.46 -25.04 16.54
CA ALA A 37 10.36 -23.80 15.78
C ALA A 37 9.70 -22.67 16.59
N LYS A 38 8.61 -22.96 17.31
CA LYS A 38 7.97 -22.00 18.22
C LYS A 38 8.90 -21.56 19.36
N ALA A 39 9.66 -22.49 19.94
CA ALA A 39 10.62 -22.18 21.01
C ALA A 39 11.76 -21.25 20.54
N LYS A 40 12.30 -21.47 19.33
CA LYS A 40 13.30 -20.56 18.73
C LYS A 40 12.71 -19.18 18.42
N SER A 41 11.46 -19.11 17.97
CA SER A 41 10.77 -17.83 17.72
C SER A 41 10.51 -17.02 19.01
N ALA A 42 10.34 -17.71 20.15
CA ALA A 42 10.16 -17.07 21.45
C ALA A 42 11.50 -16.57 22.04
N ALA A 43 12.59 -17.35 21.89
CA ALA A 43 13.91 -17.00 22.43
C ALA A 43 14.59 -15.81 21.71
N GLY A 44 14.24 -15.53 20.45
CA GLY A 44 14.77 -14.38 19.70
C GLY A 44 14.05 -13.05 19.94
N LYS A 45 13.03 -13.01 20.81
CA LYS A 45 12.28 -11.79 21.14
C LYS A 45 12.62 -11.29 22.55
N ALA A 46 13.89 -11.05 22.82
CA ALA A 46 14.24 -10.06 23.85
C ALA A 46 13.81 -8.69 23.31
N LYS A 47 12.55 -8.32 23.56
CA LYS A 47 12.03 -6.97 23.30
C LYS A 47 12.65 -6.02 24.31
N ASN A 48 13.93 -5.68 24.16
CA ASN A 48 14.44 -4.49 24.81
C ASN A 48 13.66 -3.32 24.24
N LYS A 49 12.80 -2.72 25.07
CA LYS A 49 12.12 -1.48 24.70
C LYS A 49 13.24 -0.46 24.44
N PRO A 50 13.21 0.25 23.30
CA PRO A 50 14.26 1.20 23.00
C PRO A 50 14.34 2.24 24.12
N SER A 51 15.57 2.63 24.46
CA SER A 51 15.84 3.63 25.49
C SER A 51 15.18 4.97 25.10
N PRO A 52 14.96 5.90 26.04
CA PRO A 52 14.48 7.24 25.71
C PRO A 52 15.36 7.94 24.66
N GLU A 53 16.68 7.77 24.72
CA GLU A 53 17.64 8.31 23.75
C GLU A 53 17.48 7.68 22.37
N GLU A 54 17.34 6.35 22.29
CA GLU A 54 17.09 5.66 21.03
C GLU A 54 15.75 6.07 20.40
N LYS A 55 14.71 6.29 21.22
CA LYS A 55 13.42 6.81 20.74
C LYS A 55 13.54 8.24 20.22
N ALA A 56 14.29 9.10 20.90
CA ALA A 56 14.53 10.47 20.48
C ALA A 56 15.31 10.51 19.15
N ALA A 57 16.38 9.70 19.03
CA ALA A 57 17.16 9.58 17.80
C ALA A 57 16.32 9.06 16.63
N ASN A 58 15.50 8.04 16.86
CA ASN A 58 14.58 7.51 15.85
C ASN A 58 13.54 8.57 15.42
N ARG A 59 12.96 9.31 16.38
CA ARG A 59 12.03 10.40 16.09
C ARG A 59 12.67 11.49 15.23
N ALA A 60 13.89 11.92 15.57
CA ALA A 60 14.62 12.93 14.81
C ALA A 60 14.90 12.45 13.38
N ARG A 61 15.33 11.19 13.21
CA ARG A 61 15.57 10.58 11.90
C ARG A 61 14.31 10.57 11.04
N PHE A 62 13.20 10.08 11.56
CA PHE A 62 11.94 10.02 10.82
C PHE A 62 11.38 11.40 10.48
N LEU A 63 11.56 12.38 11.36
CA LEU A 63 11.19 13.77 11.09
C LEU A 63 12.02 14.36 9.94
N ALA A 64 13.34 14.20 9.99
CA ALA A 64 14.23 14.66 8.93
C ALA A 64 13.90 14.00 7.58
N GLU A 65 13.55 12.72 7.58
CA GLU A 65 13.08 12.01 6.40
C GLU A 65 11.77 12.61 5.86
N ALA A 66 10.77 12.85 6.72
CA ALA A 66 9.52 13.48 6.32
C ALA A 66 9.73 14.89 5.74
N GLN A 67 10.61 15.70 6.32
CA GLN A 67 10.97 17.03 5.82
C GLN A 67 11.64 16.95 4.44
N ARG A 68 12.59 16.03 4.25
CA ARG A 68 13.23 15.82 2.95
C ARG A 68 12.23 15.42 1.87
N ILE A 69 11.29 14.53 2.20
CA ILE A 69 10.26 14.10 1.25
C ILE A 69 9.30 15.25 0.94
N ALA A 70 8.97 16.11 1.90
CA ALA A 70 8.14 17.29 1.65
C ALA A 70 8.76 18.23 0.60
N VAL A 71 10.08 18.45 0.66
CA VAL A 71 10.79 19.23 -0.38
C VAL A 71 10.68 18.56 -1.75
N GLN A 72 10.86 17.24 -1.83
CA GLN A 72 10.68 16.49 -3.09
C GLN A 72 9.24 16.56 -3.62
N MET A 73 8.25 16.62 -2.73
CA MET A 73 6.85 16.80 -3.13
C MET A 73 6.62 18.18 -3.73
N GLU A 74 7.25 19.22 -3.17
CA GLU A 74 7.14 20.56 -3.74
C GLU A 74 7.81 20.65 -5.11
N GLU A 75 8.98 20.01 -5.30
CA GLU A 75 9.63 19.88 -6.61
C GLU A 75 8.75 19.12 -7.61
N ALA A 76 8.18 17.98 -7.21
CA ALA A 76 7.28 17.20 -8.05
C ALA A 76 6.02 17.99 -8.42
N ARG A 77 5.47 18.74 -7.46
CA ARG A 77 4.31 19.62 -7.69
C ARG A 77 4.64 20.73 -8.67
N ALA A 78 5.78 21.42 -8.49
CA ALA A 78 6.24 22.46 -9.40
C ALA A 78 6.46 21.92 -10.83
N GLY A 79 6.92 20.67 -10.94
CA GLY A 79 7.05 19.96 -12.22
C GLY A 79 5.75 19.36 -12.78
N GLY A 80 4.62 19.45 -12.07
CA GLY A 80 3.35 18.86 -12.49
C GLY A 80 3.29 17.32 -12.38
N ASP A 81 4.23 16.68 -11.68
CA ASP A 81 4.25 15.22 -11.49
C ASP A 81 3.29 14.79 -10.37
N VAL A 82 2.01 14.66 -10.75
CA VAL A 82 0.92 14.21 -9.87
C VAL A 82 1.20 12.84 -9.24
N SER A 83 1.71 11.90 -10.04
CA SER A 83 2.01 10.53 -9.58
C SER A 83 3.15 10.53 -8.57
N GLY A 84 4.18 11.35 -8.80
CA GLY A 84 5.28 11.59 -7.88
C GLY A 84 4.79 12.10 -6.53
N VAL A 85 3.94 13.13 -6.53
CA VAL A 85 3.38 13.72 -5.30
C VAL A 85 2.58 12.70 -4.50
N LEU A 86 1.70 11.91 -5.12
CA LEU A 86 0.91 10.91 -4.41
C LEU A 86 1.77 9.80 -3.79
N ARG A 87 2.80 9.35 -4.50
CA ARG A 87 3.74 8.34 -4.02
C ARG A 87 4.54 8.85 -2.83
N LEU A 88 5.07 10.07 -2.94
CA LEU A 88 5.87 10.72 -1.90
C LEU A 88 5.04 11.03 -0.66
N TYR A 89 3.77 11.46 -0.82
CA TYR A 89 2.85 11.69 0.30
C TYR A 89 2.77 10.49 1.22
N GLY A 90 2.55 9.29 0.66
CA GLY A 90 2.46 8.07 1.48
C GLY A 90 3.76 7.76 2.23
N GLN A 91 4.92 8.12 1.68
CA GLN A 91 6.22 7.94 2.34
C GLN A 91 6.44 8.96 3.45
N ALA A 92 6.13 10.23 3.20
CA ALA A 92 6.24 11.31 4.17
C ALA A 92 5.29 11.09 5.35
N GLU A 93 4.04 10.72 5.08
CA GLU A 93 3.01 10.45 6.09
C GLU A 93 3.45 9.32 7.03
N ARG A 94 3.91 8.19 6.47
CA ARG A 94 4.42 7.07 7.28
C ARG A 94 5.61 7.48 8.14
N SER A 95 6.54 8.25 7.58
CA SER A 95 7.71 8.74 8.32
C SER A 95 7.28 9.64 9.47
N LEU A 96 6.36 10.58 9.21
CA LEU A 96 5.84 11.50 10.22
C LEU A 96 5.07 10.77 11.33
N PHE A 97 4.31 9.74 10.97
CA PHE A 97 3.59 8.90 11.94
C PHE A 97 4.54 8.04 12.77
N ASN A 98 5.67 7.60 12.19
CA ASN A 98 6.71 6.91 12.95
C ASN A 98 7.44 7.86 13.92
N ALA A 99 7.56 9.14 13.56
CA ALA A 99 8.20 10.16 14.41
C ALA A 99 7.35 10.53 15.64
N PHE A 100 6.06 10.82 15.43
CA PHE A 100 5.21 11.41 16.48
C PHE A 100 4.01 10.54 16.89
N GLY A 101 3.69 9.51 16.11
CA GLY A 101 2.39 8.83 16.18
C GLY A 101 1.31 9.62 15.43
N LYS A 102 0.27 8.92 14.97
CA LYS A 102 -0.77 9.49 14.08
C LYS A 102 -1.41 10.77 14.64
N LYS A 103 -1.86 10.75 15.90
CA LYS A 103 -2.58 11.90 16.50
C LYS A 103 -1.70 13.16 16.57
N ALA A 104 -0.47 13.03 17.05
CA ALA A 104 0.42 14.18 17.18
C ALA A 104 0.93 14.66 15.82
N ALA A 105 1.23 13.73 14.89
CA ALA A 105 1.64 14.07 13.54
C ALA A 105 0.58 14.91 12.80
N MET A 106 -0.71 14.56 12.91
CA MET A 106 -1.79 15.29 12.25
C MET A 106 -1.94 16.75 12.73
N GLY A 107 -1.39 17.09 13.90
CA GLY A 107 -1.39 18.46 14.43
C GLY A 107 -0.11 19.24 14.13
N THR A 108 0.75 18.75 13.23
CA THR A 108 1.98 19.45 12.83
C THR A 108 1.78 20.23 11.54
N GLU A 109 2.40 21.40 11.42
CA GLU A 109 2.41 22.21 10.18
C GLU A 109 2.94 21.41 8.98
N LEU A 110 3.89 20.51 9.22
CA LEU A 110 4.42 19.63 8.19
C LEU A 110 3.34 18.70 7.64
N TYR A 111 2.46 18.16 8.48
CA TYR A 111 1.34 17.34 8.01
C TYR A 111 0.35 18.15 7.16
N GLU A 112 0.04 19.38 7.57
CA GLU A 112 -0.83 20.28 6.80
C GLU A 112 -0.23 20.60 5.43
N THR A 113 1.08 20.83 5.37
CA THR A 113 1.82 21.05 4.12
C THR A 113 1.72 19.82 3.20
N LEU A 114 2.01 18.63 3.74
CA LEU A 114 1.90 17.37 3.01
C LEU A 114 0.48 17.12 2.49
N GLN A 115 -0.54 17.42 3.30
CA GLN A 115 -1.95 17.37 2.92
C GLN A 115 -2.28 18.33 1.78
N GLY A 116 -1.76 19.56 1.80
CA GLY A 116 -1.93 20.53 0.72
C GLY A 116 -1.44 20.02 -0.63
N HIS A 117 -0.24 19.44 -0.67
CA HIS A 117 0.29 18.82 -1.89
C HIS A 117 -0.55 17.62 -2.35
N TRP A 118 -0.97 16.77 -1.41
CA TRP A 118 -1.80 15.62 -1.72
C TRP A 118 -3.16 16.02 -2.31
N MET A 119 -3.83 17.02 -1.72
CA MET A 119 -5.10 17.53 -2.24
C MET A 119 -4.96 18.07 -3.66
N TRP A 120 -3.91 18.86 -3.92
CA TRP A 120 -3.61 19.33 -5.28
C TRP A 120 -3.48 18.16 -6.27
N ALA A 121 -2.72 17.12 -5.92
CA ALA A 121 -2.52 15.97 -6.79
C ALA A 121 -3.84 15.22 -7.06
N ARG A 122 -4.70 15.10 -6.04
CA ARG A 122 -6.03 14.47 -6.19
C ARG A 122 -6.96 15.28 -7.08
N GLU A 123 -6.95 16.60 -6.95
CA GLU A 123 -7.72 17.47 -7.84
C GLU A 123 -7.28 17.34 -9.31
N CYS A 124 -5.97 17.20 -9.55
CA CYS A 124 -5.45 16.93 -10.89
C CYS A 124 -5.92 15.58 -11.43
N GLU A 125 -5.80 14.49 -10.66
CA GLU A 125 -6.31 13.16 -11.09
C GLU A 125 -7.81 13.19 -11.40
N GLU A 126 -8.60 13.89 -10.58
CA GLU A 126 -10.04 14.01 -10.79
C GLU A 126 -10.38 14.81 -12.04
N ARG A 127 -9.63 15.88 -12.32
CA ARG A 127 -9.82 16.68 -13.53
C ARG A 127 -9.55 15.85 -14.78
N GLU A 128 -8.43 15.14 -14.84
CA GLU A 128 -8.11 14.26 -15.97
C GLU A 128 -9.18 13.17 -16.16
N ARG A 129 -9.64 12.57 -15.06
CA ARG A 129 -10.70 11.56 -15.12
C ARG A 129 -12.01 12.14 -15.67
N ARG A 130 -12.38 13.37 -15.30
CA ARG A 130 -13.57 14.05 -15.81
C ARG A 130 -13.45 14.33 -17.30
N GLU A 131 -12.33 14.88 -17.74
CA GLU A 131 -12.06 15.15 -19.17
C GLU A 131 -12.13 13.87 -20.00
N GLN A 132 -11.55 12.77 -19.52
CA GLN A 132 -11.65 11.46 -20.19
C GLN A 132 -13.08 10.94 -20.27
N LEU A 133 -13.89 11.18 -19.23
CA LEU A 133 -15.29 10.76 -19.21
C LEU A 133 -16.12 11.59 -20.18
N GLU A 134 -15.92 12.91 -20.20
CA GLU A 134 -16.57 13.83 -21.14
C GLU A 134 -16.23 13.48 -22.59
N GLU A 135 -14.96 13.15 -22.88
CA GLU A 135 -14.52 12.72 -24.20
C GLU A 135 -15.20 11.40 -24.61
N LYS A 136 -15.33 10.44 -23.68
CA LYS A 136 -16.06 9.19 -23.93
C LYS A 136 -17.53 9.45 -24.24
N ILE A 137 -18.18 10.34 -23.48
CA ILE A 137 -19.58 10.73 -23.69
C ILE A 137 -19.73 11.41 -25.06
N ARG A 138 -18.84 12.32 -25.43
CA ARG A 138 -18.83 12.99 -26.74
C ARG A 138 -18.75 11.97 -27.88
N ARG A 139 -17.76 11.06 -27.83
CA ARG A 139 -17.62 9.99 -28.83
C ARG A 139 -18.82 9.07 -28.90
N TYR A 140 -19.45 8.77 -27.77
CA TYR A 140 -20.66 7.96 -27.73
C TYR A 140 -21.83 8.67 -28.43
N LYS A 141 -22.06 9.95 -28.13
CA LYS A 141 -23.09 10.77 -28.79
C LYS A 141 -22.88 10.86 -30.30
N GLU A 142 -21.64 11.07 -30.75
CA GLU A 142 -21.31 11.08 -32.19
C GLU A 142 -21.60 9.74 -32.87
N LYS A 143 -21.28 8.61 -32.22
CA LYS A 143 -21.59 7.28 -32.75
C LYS A 143 -23.10 7.05 -32.90
N VAL A 144 -23.87 7.42 -31.88
CA VAL A 144 -25.34 7.32 -31.91
C VAL A 144 -25.93 8.17 -33.03
N ALA A 145 -25.47 9.42 -33.19
CA ALA A 145 -25.92 10.31 -34.26
C ALA A 145 -25.60 9.75 -35.66
N ARG A 146 -24.42 9.15 -35.85
CA ARG A 146 -24.05 8.48 -37.12
C ARG A 146 -24.91 7.25 -37.43
N GLN A 147 -25.33 6.49 -36.42
CA GLN A 147 -26.22 5.34 -36.60
C GLN A 147 -27.63 5.80 -37.01
N GLN A 148 -28.19 6.78 -36.31
CA GLN A 148 -29.52 7.33 -36.62
C GLN A 148 -29.56 8.04 -37.99
N GLY A 149 -28.46 8.67 -38.42
CA GLY A 149 -28.35 9.28 -39.75
C GLY A 149 -28.26 8.27 -40.91
N LYS A 150 -27.84 7.02 -40.65
CA LYS A 150 -27.82 5.94 -41.65
C LYS A 150 -29.19 5.29 -41.83
N GLU A 151 -29.99 5.18 -40.77
CA GLU A 151 -31.36 4.65 -40.84
C GLU A 151 -32.37 5.59 -41.52
N ARG A 152 -32.07 6.90 -41.59
CA ARG A 152 -32.97 7.92 -42.15
C ARG A 152 -32.76 8.22 -43.64
N ARG A 153 -31.87 7.53 -44.35
CA ARG A 153 -31.78 7.67 -45.82
C ARG A 153 -32.75 6.68 -46.47
N PRO A 154 -33.87 7.14 -47.08
CA PRO A 154 -34.70 6.27 -47.89
C PRO A 154 -33.91 5.89 -49.14
N GLY A 155 -33.87 4.58 -49.43
CA GLY A 155 -33.45 4.06 -50.73
C GLY A 155 -34.50 4.33 -51.80
#